data_AF-A0A928UZT8-F1
#
_entry.id   AF-A0A928UZT8-F1
#
_cell.length_a   1.000
_cell.length_b   1.000
_cell.length_c   1.000
_cell.angle_alpha   90.00
_cell.angle_beta   90.00
_cell.angle_gamma   90.00
#
_symmetry.space_group_name_H-M   'P 1'
#
loop_
_entity.id
_entity.type
_entity.pdbx_description
1 polymer ?
#
loop_
_entity_poly.entity_id
_entity_poly.type
_entity_poly.pdbx_seq_one_letter_code
_entity_poly.pdbx_strand_id
1 'polypeptide(L)'
;MSSNIQISRLCDYCGNSFIARTTVTRFCCKTCNSRFYKRKIREEKMINSHIETQNKISTPTTSSLIVDKPFLNINETCQLLRVSRTTLWRLIKDDRLKVTKLGSRVIIARDNIYELFK
;
A
#
# COMPACT_ATOMS: atom_id res chain seq x y z
N MET A 1 -19.86 6.48 48.56
CA MET A 1 -21.15 6.16 47.91
C MET A 1 -20.96 4.89 47.08
N SER A 2 -21.44 3.76 47.58
CA SER A 2 -21.50 2.51 46.80
C SER A 2 -22.88 2.44 46.17
N SER A 3 -22.97 2.74 44.88
CA SER A 3 -24.19 2.50 44.11
C SER A 3 -24.21 1.02 43.73
N ASN A 4 -25.09 0.24 44.37
CA ASN A 4 -25.36 -1.17 44.06
C ASN A 4 -26.10 -1.30 42.73
N ILE A 5 -25.44 -0.90 41.64
CA ILE A 5 -25.98 -0.95 40.29
C ILE A 5 -25.90 -2.39 39.79
N GLN A 6 -27.05 -2.97 39.47
CA GLN A 6 -27.16 -4.26 38.82
C GLN A 6 -27.98 -4.08 37.55
N ILE A 7 -27.34 -4.31 36.40
CA ILE A 7 -27.95 -4.12 35.09
C ILE A 7 -27.80 -5.41 34.30
N SER A 8 -28.90 -5.99 33.81
CA SER A 8 -28.85 -7.12 32.87
C SER A 8 -28.39 -6.64 31.50
N ARG A 9 -27.31 -7.23 30.98
CA ARG A 9 -26.75 -6.94 29.64
C ARG A 9 -26.44 -8.21 28.88
N LEU A 10 -26.33 -8.11 27.57
CA LEU A 10 -25.82 -9.19 26.71
C LEU A 10 -24.31 -9.00 26.51
N CYS A 11 -23.57 -10.10 26.48
CA CYS A 11 -22.12 -10.07 26.26
C CYS A 11 -21.79 -9.86 24.78
N ASP A 12 -21.00 -8.83 24.46
CA ASP A 12 -20.61 -8.48 23.08
C ASP A 12 -19.86 -9.60 22.33
N TYR A 13 -19.29 -10.58 23.06
CA TYR A 13 -18.58 -11.71 22.45
C TYR A 13 -19.44 -12.97 22.28
N CYS A 14 -20.06 -13.48 23.34
CA CYS A 14 -20.79 -14.76 23.31
C CYS A 14 -22.32 -14.60 23.21
N GLY A 15 -22.85 -13.38 23.30
CA GLY A 15 -24.30 -13.11 23.23
C GLY A 15 -25.09 -13.48 24.48
N ASN A 16 -24.46 -14.10 25.50
CA ASN A 16 -25.17 -14.52 26.71
C ASN A 16 -25.54 -13.33 27.60
N SER A 17 -26.70 -13.40 28.25
CA SER A 17 -27.12 -12.44 29.27
C SER A 17 -26.30 -12.59 30.56
N PHE A 18 -25.90 -11.47 31.15
CA PHE A 18 -25.19 -11.42 32.42
C PHE A 18 -25.57 -10.17 33.22
N ILE A 19 -25.30 -10.20 34.53
CA ILE A 19 -25.57 -9.07 35.43
C ILE A 19 -24.29 -8.23 35.54
N ALA A 20 -24.31 -7.03 34.96
CA ALA A 20 -23.26 -6.05 35.07
C ALA A 20 -23.38 -5.26 36.37
N ARG A 21 -22.25 -5.09 37.07
CA ARG A 21 -22.15 -4.27 38.29
C ARG A 21 -21.68 -2.83 38.04
N THR A 22 -21.31 -2.52 36.79
CA THR A 22 -20.89 -1.19 36.36
C THR A 22 -21.50 -0.86 35.01
N THR A 23 -21.67 0.43 34.74
CA THR A 23 -22.24 0.94 33.49
C THR A 23 -21.35 0.72 32.26
N VAL A 24 -20.07 0.40 32.47
CA VAL A 24 -19.07 0.19 31.40
C VAL A 24 -18.78 -1.29 31.10
N THR A 25 -19.31 -2.24 31.88
CA THR A 25 -19.05 -3.65 31.64
C THR A 25 -19.77 -4.12 30.37
N ARG A 26 -19.01 -4.72 29.44
CA ARG A 26 -19.46 -5.20 28.12
C ARG A 26 -19.46 -6.72 27.96
N PHE A 27 -18.74 -7.43 28.82
CA PHE A 27 -18.52 -8.88 28.69
C PHE A 27 -18.90 -9.61 29.98
N CYS A 28 -19.41 -10.83 29.83
CA CYS A 28 -19.78 -11.67 30.98
C CYS A 28 -18.56 -12.17 31.78
N CYS A 29 -17.37 -12.24 31.17
CA CYS A 29 -16.15 -12.69 31.83
C CYS A 29 -14.87 -12.21 31.13
N LYS A 30 -13.72 -12.33 31.82
CA LYS A 30 -12.40 -11.92 31.29
C LYS A 30 -12.01 -12.68 30.02
N THR A 31 -12.41 -13.95 29.90
CA THR A 31 -12.09 -14.78 28.73
C THR A 31 -12.81 -14.27 27.48
N CYS A 32 -14.08 -13.88 27.58
CA CYS A 32 -14.84 -13.26 26.49
C CYS A 32 -14.21 -11.94 26.04
N ASN A 33 -13.78 -11.09 26.97
CA ASN A 33 -13.07 -9.86 26.65
C ASN A 33 -11.76 -10.11 25.89
N SER A 34 -10.93 -11.05 26.38
CA SER A 34 -9.65 -11.39 25.72
C SER A 34 -9.85 -11.96 24.32
N ARG A 35 -10.85 -12.83 24.12
CA ARG A 35 -11.16 -13.41 22.81
C ARG A 35 -11.68 -12.34 21.83
N PHE A 36 -12.53 -11.43 22.29
CA PHE A 36 -13.00 -10.31 21.49
C PHE A 36 -11.85 -9.41 21.02
N TYR A 37 -10.95 -9.04 21.94
CA TYR A 37 -9.78 -8.22 21.62
C TYR A 37 -8.86 -8.89 20.59
N LYS A 38 -8.56 -10.19 20.76
CA LYS A 38 -7.76 -10.95 19.79
C LYS A 38 -8.43 -11.09 18.43
N ARG A 39 -9.76 -11.21 18.39
CA ARG A 39 -10.54 -11.25 17.14
C ARG A 39 -10.43 -9.91 16.40
N LYS A 40 -10.64 -8.79 17.10
CA LYS A 40 -10.54 -7.44 16.53
C LYS A 40 -9.18 -7.18 15.89
N ILE A 41 -8.09 -7.50 16.59
CA ILE A 41 -6.72 -7.36 16.05
C ILE A 41 -6.52 -8.20 14.78
N ARG A 42 -7.06 -9.42 14.75
CA ARG A 42 -6.93 -10.29 13.57
C ARG A 42 -7.69 -9.70 12.38
N GLU A 43 -8.90 -9.20 12.59
CA GLU A 43 -9.70 -8.55 11.55
C GLU A 43 -9.02 -7.29 11.01
N GLU A 44 -8.47 -6.43 11.87
CA GLU A 44 -7.69 -5.25 11.48
C GLU A 44 -6.48 -5.63 10.60
N LYS A 45 -5.73 -6.67 10.98
CA LYS A 45 -4.60 -7.16 10.17
C LYS A 45 -5.04 -7.68 8.81
N MET A 46 -6.14 -8.41 8.74
CA MET A 46 -6.67 -8.94 7.47
C MET A 46 -7.09 -7.79 6.54
N ILE A 47 -7.81 -6.79 7.07
CA ILE A 47 -8.23 -5.61 6.31
C ILE A 47 -7.02 -4.86 5.76
N ASN A 48 -6.00 -4.61 6.58
CA ASN A 48 -4.77 -3.94 6.13
C ASN A 48 -4.06 -4.74 5.03
N SER A 49 -3.93 -6.06 5.19
CA SER A 49 -3.32 -6.91 4.16
C SER A 49 -4.10 -6.89 2.83
N HIS A 50 -5.44 -6.83 2.91
CA HIS A 50 -6.30 -6.74 1.74
C HIS A 50 -6.15 -5.39 1.05
N ILE A 51 -6.11 -4.29 1.80
CA ILE A 51 -5.87 -2.94 1.27
C ILE A 51 -4.50 -2.85 0.60
N GLU A 52 -3.44 -3.38 1.22
CA GLU A 52 -2.10 -3.43 0.60
C GLU A 52 -2.09 -4.23 -0.70
N THR A 53 -2.78 -5.38 -0.72
CA THR A 53 -2.89 -6.23 -1.90
C THR A 53 -3.69 -5.55 -3.00
N GLN A 54 -4.83 -4.94 -2.65
CA GLN A 54 -5.62 -4.14 -3.57
C GLN A 54 -4.81 -2.99 -4.13
N ASN A 55 -4.12 -2.19 -3.31
CA ASN A 55 -3.28 -1.08 -3.78
C ASN A 55 -2.16 -1.54 -4.73
N LYS A 56 -1.59 -2.74 -4.55
CA LYS A 56 -0.63 -3.31 -5.50
C LYS A 56 -1.29 -3.64 -6.84
N ILE A 57 -2.50 -4.22 -6.80
CA ILE A 57 -3.25 -4.63 -8.00
C ILE A 57 -3.87 -3.43 -8.73
N SER A 58 -4.37 -2.44 -7.99
CA SER A 58 -5.05 -1.25 -8.50
C SER A 58 -4.11 -0.08 -8.74
N THR A 59 -2.79 -0.29 -8.68
CA THR A 59 -1.89 0.64 -9.36
C THR A 59 -2.30 0.65 -10.83
N PRO A 60 -2.90 1.74 -11.33
CA PRO A 60 -3.33 1.79 -12.71
C PRO A 60 -2.08 1.54 -13.54
N THR A 61 -2.18 0.62 -14.49
CA THR A 61 -1.13 0.28 -15.43
C THR A 61 -0.46 1.58 -15.87
N THR A 62 0.76 1.80 -15.39
CA THR A 62 1.54 3.05 -15.57
C THR A 62 1.81 3.37 -17.03
N SER A 63 1.38 2.52 -17.96
CA SER A 63 1.52 2.67 -19.39
C SER A 63 0.84 3.93 -19.94
N SER A 64 -0.31 4.37 -19.42
CA SER A 64 -1.01 5.54 -19.98
C SER A 64 -0.33 6.86 -19.62
N LEU A 65 0.24 7.00 -18.41
CA LEU A 65 0.89 8.23 -17.94
C LEU A 65 2.31 8.43 -18.51
N ILE A 66 2.89 7.43 -19.17
CA ILE A 66 4.23 7.50 -19.77
C ILE A 66 4.17 8.11 -21.19
N VAL A 67 3.03 8.04 -21.86
CA VAL A 67 2.94 8.41 -23.29
C VAL A 67 3.18 9.92 -23.49
N ASP A 68 2.73 10.77 -22.58
CA ASP A 68 2.74 12.23 -22.79
C ASP A 68 3.89 12.98 -22.08
N LYS A 69 4.78 12.28 -21.36
CA LYS A 69 5.90 12.93 -20.67
C LYS A 69 7.04 13.26 -21.66
N PRO A 70 7.50 14.54 -21.72
CA PRO A 70 8.62 14.94 -22.57
C PRO A 70 9.98 14.47 -22.03
N PHE A 71 10.08 14.29 -20.71
CA PHE A 71 11.28 13.85 -20.01
C PHE A 71 11.01 12.58 -19.24
N LEU A 72 11.86 11.58 -19.43
CA LEU A 72 11.72 10.26 -18.85
C LEU A 72 12.87 9.96 -17.89
N ASN A 73 12.55 9.26 -16.81
CA ASN A 73 13.56 8.63 -15.96
C ASN A 73 14.10 7.34 -16.61
N ILE A 74 15.19 6.80 -16.07
CA ILE A 74 15.79 5.51 -16.47
C ILE A 74 14.75 4.39 -16.50
N ASN A 75 13.93 4.27 -15.45
CA ASN A 75 12.92 3.20 -15.36
C ASN A 75 11.82 3.36 -16.42
N GLU A 76 11.33 4.58 -16.63
CA GLU A 76 10.31 4.88 -17.63
C GLU A 76 10.85 4.64 -19.04
N THR A 77 12.12 5.00 -19.29
CA THR A 77 12.80 4.76 -20.56
C THR A 77 12.99 3.26 -20.82
N CYS A 78 13.37 2.48 -19.80
CA CYS A 78 13.46 1.02 -19.91
C CYS A 78 12.09 0.40 -20.26
N GLN A 79 11.01 0.91 -19.64
CA GLN A 79 9.65 0.45 -19.91
C GLN A 79 9.19 0.84 -21.33
N LEU A 80 9.51 2.05 -21.78
CA LEU A 80 9.19 2.55 -23.12
C LEU A 80 9.90 1.73 -24.21
N LEU A 81 11.20 1.50 -24.06
CA LEU A 81 12.04 0.79 -25.02
C LEU A 81 11.96 -0.74 -24.90
N ARG A 82 11.31 -1.27 -23.85
CA ARG A 82 11.31 -2.70 -23.48
C ARG A 82 12.72 -3.30 -23.37
N VAL A 83 13.64 -2.55 -22.77
CA VAL A 83 15.04 -2.98 -22.53
C VAL A 83 15.35 -3.03 -21.04
N SER A 84 16.36 -3.82 -20.67
CA SER A 84 16.87 -3.85 -19.29
C SER A 84 17.66 -2.57 -18.97
N ARG A 85 17.75 -2.25 -17.67
CA ARG A 85 18.59 -1.14 -17.18
C ARG A 85 20.05 -1.27 -17.62
N THR A 86 20.57 -2.50 -17.65
CA THR A 86 21.96 -2.76 -18.06
C THR A 86 22.18 -2.42 -19.53
N THR A 87 21.22 -2.77 -20.41
CA THR A 87 21.29 -2.38 -21.83
C THR A 87 21.20 -0.88 -22.00
N LEU A 88 20.32 -0.19 -21.27
CA LEU A 88 20.24 1.28 -21.31
C LEU A 88 21.56 1.94 -20.88
N TRP A 89 22.18 1.46 -19.80
CA TRP A 89 23.48 1.97 -19.36
C TRP A 89 24.61 1.71 -20.36
N ARG A 90 24.58 0.58 -21.08
CA ARG A 90 25.52 0.32 -22.17
C ARG A 90 25.34 1.32 -23.31
N LEU A 91 24.09 1.60 -23.73
CA LEU A 91 23.81 2.61 -24.76
C LEU A 91 24.31 4.01 -24.38
N ILE A 92 24.19 4.37 -23.09
CA ILE A 92 24.73 5.63 -22.56
C ILE A 92 26.27 5.62 -22.58
N LYS A 93 26.89 4.49 -22.20
CA LYS A 93 28.34 4.33 -22.18
C LYS A 93 28.96 4.35 -23.59
N ASP A 94 28.24 3.80 -24.56
CA ASP A 94 28.65 3.75 -25.97
C ASP A 94 28.31 5.08 -26.71
N ASP A 95 27.89 6.12 -25.99
CA ASP A 95 27.47 7.43 -26.49
C ASP A 95 26.36 7.41 -27.56
N ARG A 96 25.60 6.30 -27.63
CA ARG A 96 24.48 6.13 -28.57
C ARG A 96 23.20 6.81 -28.12
N LEU A 97 23.09 7.15 -26.83
CA LEU A 97 21.92 7.79 -26.24
C LEU A 97 22.34 9.01 -25.42
N LYS A 98 21.90 10.20 -25.83
CA LYS A 98 22.16 11.45 -25.11
C LYS A 98 21.31 11.55 -23.85
N VAL A 99 21.97 11.81 -22.72
CA VAL A 99 21.39 11.91 -21.38
C VAL A 99 21.77 13.21 -20.70
N THR A 100 20.84 13.76 -19.92
CA THR A 100 21.10 14.94 -19.07
C THR A 100 21.14 14.51 -17.61
N LYS A 101 22.20 14.89 -16.89
CA LYS A 101 22.29 14.68 -15.44
C LYS A 101 21.72 15.89 -14.70
N LEU A 102 20.75 15.65 -13.83
CA LEU A 102 20.19 16.65 -12.90
C LEU A 102 20.54 16.22 -11.47
N GLY A 103 21.70 16.66 -10.98
CA GLY A 103 22.25 16.20 -9.71
C GLY A 103 22.57 14.70 -9.74
N SER A 104 21.95 13.93 -8.84
CA SER A 104 22.07 12.47 -8.80
C SER A 104 21.12 11.74 -9.78
N ARG A 105 20.18 12.45 -10.39
CA ARG A 105 19.17 11.86 -11.29
C ARG A 105 19.61 11.98 -12.75
N VAL A 106 19.28 10.98 -13.54
CA VAL A 106 19.48 10.99 -15.00
C VAL A 106 18.12 11.14 -15.68
N ILE A 107 18.03 12.10 -16.57
CA ILE A 107 16.82 12.44 -17.31
C ILE A 107 17.12 12.29 -18.81
N ILE A 108 16.18 11.68 -19.52
CA ILE A 108 16.27 11.42 -20.95
C ILE A 108 15.14 12.19 -21.63
N ALA A 109 15.50 13.08 -22.56
CA ALA A 109 14.50 13.73 -23.41
C ALA A 109 13.94 12.70 -24.39
N ARG A 110 12.63 12.73 -24.61
CA ARG A 110 11.97 11.80 -25.51
C ARG A 110 12.49 11.88 -26.95
N ASP A 111 12.85 13.09 -27.39
CA ASP A 111 13.41 13.33 -28.73
C ASP A 111 14.72 12.56 -28.94
N ASN A 112 15.60 12.51 -27.93
CA ASN A 112 16.84 11.73 -27.98
C ASN A 112 16.59 10.22 -28.15
N ILE A 113 15.45 9.72 -27.65
CA ILE A 113 15.06 8.31 -27.83
C ILE A 113 14.61 8.08 -29.27
N TYR A 114 13.87 9.01 -29.87
CA TYR A 114 13.46 8.90 -31.26
C TYR A 114 14.65 9.04 -32.23
N GLU A 115 15.64 9.88 -31.91
CA GLU A 115 16.90 9.98 -32.66
C GLU A 115 17.65 8.64 -32.74
N LEU A 116 17.50 7.75 -31.75
CA LEU A 116 18.16 6.44 -31.74
C LEU A 116 17.64 5.48 -32.83
N PHE A 117 16.41 5.70 -33.32
CA PHE A 117 15.76 4.89 -34.35
C PHE A 117 15.75 5.57 -35.74
N LYS A 118 16.36 6.75 -35.85
CA LYS A 118 16.46 7.50 -37.10
C LYS A 118 17.80 7.20 -37.79
#